data_AF-I0YIN9-F1
#
_entry.id   AF-I0YIN9-F1
#
_cell.length_a   1.000
_cell.length_b   1.000
_cell.length_c   1.000
_cell.angle_alpha   90.00
_cell.angle_beta   90.00
_cell.angle_gamma   90.00
#
_symmetry.space_group_name_H-M   'P 1'
#
loop_
_entity.id
_entity.type
_entity.pdbx_description
1 polymer ?
#
loop_
_entity_poly.entity_id
_entity_poly.type
_entity_poly.pdbx_seq_one_letter_code
_entity_poly.pdbx_strand_id
1 'polypeptide(L)'
;MGLQTAVHVVIQEYGVDTSEIEGSLNDYRSLNEFFARRLRPGARPIDSPGDARHAVQPADARLHVFESASEATRIWIKGEGFTVGKLVGRQLAKRLDLQGCSLVISRLAPQDYHRFHSPVSGTLRSFEGSGSELYSVKPVAVRSSIDVFGENKRLVVEIGSAEFGSVVYVIIAAVQVGSITMTTKEGQQVTKGQELGYFSYGGSTVITVFQRGAIKYDADLQANSRKATETLVHMGSSLGVATGK
;
A
#
# COMPACT_ATOMS: atom_id res chain seq x y z
N MET A 1 22.01 23.38 -1.08
CA MET A 1 20.79 23.59 -0.26
C MET A 1 20.98 22.83 1.05
N GLY A 2 20.83 23.47 2.20
CA GLY A 2 20.94 22.77 3.49
C GLY A 2 19.78 21.81 3.72
N LEU A 3 19.99 20.75 4.48
CA LEU A 3 18.96 19.75 4.77
C LEU A 3 17.66 20.37 5.30
N GLN A 4 17.77 21.29 6.27
CA GLN A 4 16.61 21.94 6.85
C GLN A 4 15.84 22.75 5.80
N THR A 5 16.53 23.42 4.89
CA THR A 5 15.87 24.10 3.76
C THR A 5 15.11 23.11 2.88
N ALA A 6 15.69 21.94 2.57
CA ALA A 6 15.02 20.93 1.76
C ALA A 6 13.75 20.37 2.44
N VAL A 7 13.80 20.11 3.75
CA VAL A 7 12.63 19.67 4.53
C VAL A 7 11.53 20.74 4.50
N HIS A 8 11.86 22.01 4.72
CA HIS A 8 10.88 23.09 4.67
C HIS A 8 10.27 23.27 3.27
N VAL A 9 11.07 23.12 2.21
CA VAL A 9 10.56 23.15 0.83
C VAL A 9 9.55 22.03 0.60
N VAL A 10 9.85 20.80 1.00
CA VAL A 10 8.91 19.67 0.87
C VAL A 10 7.62 19.91 1.65
N ILE A 11 7.70 20.44 2.87
CA ILE A 11 6.52 20.79 3.68
C ILE A 11 5.63 21.80 2.94
N GLN A 12 6.22 22.88 2.42
CA GLN A 12 5.47 23.94 1.74
C GLN A 12 4.93 23.51 0.38
N GLU A 13 5.73 22.81 -0.42
CA GLU A 13 5.36 22.39 -1.78
C GLU A 13 4.23 21.36 -1.76
N TYR A 14 4.27 20.40 -0.82
CA TYR A 14 3.30 19.32 -0.76
C TYR A 14 2.22 19.51 0.31
N GLY A 15 2.33 20.54 1.16
CA GLY A 15 1.36 20.82 2.22
C GLY A 15 1.36 19.73 3.30
N VAL A 16 2.56 19.30 3.74
CA VAL A 16 2.69 18.28 4.79
C VAL A 16 2.17 18.82 6.11
N ASP A 17 1.22 18.13 6.73
CA ASP A 17 0.78 18.44 8.09
C ASP A 17 1.88 18.05 9.10
N THR A 18 2.49 19.06 9.70
CA THR A 18 3.57 18.87 10.67
C THR A 18 3.06 18.67 12.10
N SER A 19 1.79 18.95 12.36
CA SER A 19 1.20 18.80 13.70
C SER A 19 1.10 17.34 14.14
N GLU A 20 0.98 16.43 13.18
CA GLU A 20 0.89 14.98 13.40
C GLU A 20 2.27 14.30 13.52
N ILE A 21 3.36 14.99 13.20
CA ILE A 21 4.71 14.41 13.18
C ILE A 21 5.23 14.22 14.60
N GLU A 22 5.83 13.06 14.86
CA GLU A 22 6.52 12.76 16.12
C GLU A 22 7.90 13.43 16.16
N GLY A 23 8.21 14.10 17.27
CA GLY A 23 9.50 14.77 17.50
C GLY A 23 9.60 16.16 16.87
N SER A 24 10.83 16.68 16.76
CA SER A 24 11.13 17.98 16.16
C SER A 24 11.59 17.83 14.71
N LEU A 25 11.20 18.77 13.84
CA LEU A 25 11.68 18.81 12.44
C LEU A 25 13.21 18.98 12.35
N ASN A 26 13.84 19.50 13.41
CA ASN A 26 15.29 19.64 13.48
C ASN A 26 16.03 18.33 13.78
N ASP A 27 15.31 17.26 14.17
CA ASP A 27 15.92 15.98 14.57
C ASP A 27 16.31 15.12 13.35
N TYR A 28 15.74 15.41 12.18
CA TYR A 28 16.03 14.66 10.95
C TYR A 28 17.42 14.96 10.41
N ARG A 29 18.16 13.89 10.06
CA ARG A 29 19.54 13.92 9.55
C ARG A 29 19.61 13.74 8.04
N SER A 30 18.49 13.41 7.40
CA SER A 30 18.38 13.36 5.95
C SER A 30 16.94 13.59 5.48
N LEU A 31 16.77 13.92 4.20
CA LEU A 31 15.43 14.03 3.60
C LEU A 31 14.69 12.68 3.62
N ASN A 32 15.42 11.58 3.51
CA ASN A 32 14.85 10.24 3.61
C ASN A 32 14.28 9.96 5.01
N GLU A 33 14.97 10.40 6.07
CA GLU A 33 14.44 10.25 7.44
C GLU A 33 13.15 11.08 7.63
N PHE A 34 13.10 12.30 7.09
CA PHE A 34 11.88 13.11 7.10
C PHE A 34 10.75 12.46 6.28
N PHE A 35 11.07 11.89 5.12
CA PHE A 35 10.07 11.22 4.28
C PHE A 35 9.50 9.98 4.98
N ALA A 36 10.35 9.21 5.64
CA ALA A 36 10.00 8.07 6.48
C ALA A 36 9.69 8.49 7.94
N ARG A 37 9.26 9.73 8.18
CA ARG A 37 8.87 10.24 9.51
C ARG A 37 7.88 9.31 10.21
N ARG A 38 7.92 9.32 11.53
CA ARG A 38 6.88 8.70 12.37
C ARG A 38 5.81 9.74 12.68
N LEU A 39 4.58 9.26 12.87
CA LEU A 39 3.48 10.08 13.36
C LEU A 39 3.34 9.90 14.87
N ARG A 40 2.76 10.91 15.53
CA ARG A 40 2.46 10.88 16.96
C ARG A 40 1.55 9.70 17.29
N PRO A 41 1.72 9.06 18.47
CA PRO A 41 0.75 8.10 18.96
C PRO A 41 -0.66 8.66 18.93
N GLY A 42 -1.61 7.89 18.37
CA GLY A 42 -3.01 8.30 18.23
C GLY A 42 -3.35 9.12 16.99
N ALA A 43 -2.38 9.57 16.18
CA ALA A 43 -2.67 10.28 14.91
C ALA A 43 -3.38 9.40 13.88
N ARG A 44 -3.24 8.08 13.98
CA ARG A 44 -3.87 7.09 13.10
C ARG A 44 -4.53 5.99 13.96
N PRO A 45 -5.73 6.23 14.51
CA PRO A 45 -6.45 5.21 15.26
C PRO A 45 -6.84 4.05 14.34
N ILE A 46 -6.70 2.83 14.85
CA ILE A 46 -7.07 1.62 14.11
C ILE A 46 -8.57 1.38 14.26
N ASP A 47 -9.28 1.25 13.14
CA ASP A 47 -10.70 0.93 13.12
C ASP A 47 -10.94 -0.48 13.70
N SER A 48 -11.97 -0.58 14.52
CA SER A 48 -12.43 -1.84 15.13
C SER A 48 -11.25 -2.67 15.70
N PRO A 49 -10.47 -2.13 16.65
CA PRO A 49 -9.17 -2.71 17.06
C PRO A 49 -9.30 -4.10 17.70
N GLY A 50 -10.47 -4.42 18.25
CA GLY A 50 -10.79 -5.73 18.83
C GLY A 50 -11.46 -6.72 17.88
N ASP A 51 -11.79 -6.33 16.64
CA ASP A 51 -12.42 -7.22 15.66
C ASP A 51 -11.43 -7.53 14.52
N ALA A 52 -10.96 -8.78 14.50
CA ALA A 52 -10.04 -9.29 13.50
C ALA A 52 -10.70 -9.44 12.11
N ARG A 53 -12.04 -9.44 12.02
CA ARG A 53 -12.77 -9.51 10.75
C ARG A 53 -12.79 -8.19 10.00
N HIS A 54 -12.43 -7.09 10.64
CA HIS A 54 -12.31 -5.80 9.97
C HIS A 54 -10.89 -5.65 9.42
N ALA A 55 -10.75 -5.38 8.12
CA ALA A 55 -9.49 -4.95 7.53
C ALA A 55 -9.40 -3.42 7.56
N VAL A 56 -8.18 -2.90 7.64
CA VAL A 56 -7.91 -1.46 7.63
C VAL A 56 -7.03 -1.04 6.47
N GLN A 57 -7.06 0.25 6.16
CA GLN A 57 -6.19 0.85 5.17
C GLN A 57 -4.72 0.69 5.60
N PRO A 58 -3.85 0.18 4.71
CA PRO A 58 -2.48 -0.10 5.07
C PRO A 58 -1.56 1.12 5.07
N ALA A 59 -2.00 2.25 4.50
CA ALA A 59 -1.21 3.46 4.36
C ALA A 59 -2.12 4.68 4.24
N ASP A 60 -1.55 5.86 4.50
CA ASP A 60 -2.13 7.11 4.02
C ASP A 60 -1.97 7.13 2.49
N ALA A 61 -3.08 7.23 1.77
CA ALA A 61 -3.05 7.00 0.34
C ALA A 61 -4.22 7.63 -0.41
N ARG A 62 -4.03 7.70 -1.72
CA ARG A 62 -5.09 7.80 -2.71
C ARG A 62 -5.43 6.39 -3.18
N LEU A 63 -6.65 5.97 -2.87
CA LEU A 63 -7.08 4.58 -2.92
C LEU A 63 -7.99 4.29 -4.12
N HIS A 64 -7.80 3.11 -4.71
CA HIS A 64 -8.83 2.38 -5.43
C HIS A 64 -9.04 0.98 -4.87
N VAL A 65 -10.28 0.51 -4.86
CA VAL A 65 -10.66 -0.87 -4.56
C VAL A 65 -11.49 -1.46 -5.70
N PHE A 66 -11.17 -2.69 -6.09
CA PHE A 66 -11.85 -3.41 -7.15
C PHE A 66 -12.15 -4.83 -6.70
N GLU A 67 -13.36 -5.31 -6.95
CA GLU A 67 -13.80 -6.65 -6.53
C GLU A 67 -13.13 -7.76 -7.36
N SER A 68 -12.55 -7.39 -8.50
CA SER A 68 -11.76 -8.29 -9.32
C SER A 68 -10.62 -7.57 -10.03
N ALA A 69 -9.52 -8.28 -10.29
CA ALA A 69 -8.44 -7.79 -11.15
C ALA A 69 -8.92 -7.41 -12.56
N SER A 70 -9.94 -8.10 -13.09
CA SER A 70 -10.56 -7.76 -14.38
C SER A 70 -11.31 -6.43 -14.35
N GLU A 71 -11.96 -6.09 -13.24
CA GLU A 71 -12.56 -4.77 -13.06
C GLU A 71 -11.48 -3.68 -12.95
N ALA A 72 -10.41 -3.96 -12.20
CA ALA A 72 -9.28 -3.05 -12.07
C ALA A 72 -8.63 -2.72 -13.42
N THR A 73 -8.40 -3.70 -14.30
CA THR A 73 -7.85 -3.46 -15.64
C THR A 73 -8.83 -2.75 -16.58
N ARG A 74 -10.13 -3.06 -16.45
CA ARG A 74 -11.17 -2.38 -17.23
C ARG A 74 -11.34 -0.90 -16.85
N ILE A 75 -11.08 -0.51 -15.61
CA ILE A 75 -11.35 0.86 -15.14
C ILE A 75 -10.07 1.69 -14.97
N TRP A 76 -9.04 1.11 -14.36
CA TRP A 76 -7.89 1.86 -13.83
C TRP A 76 -6.54 1.44 -14.40
N ILE A 77 -6.19 0.15 -14.35
CA ILE A 77 -4.88 -0.37 -14.79
C ILE A 77 -4.92 -0.58 -16.30
N LYS A 78 -4.23 0.27 -17.06
CA LYS A 78 -4.24 0.20 -18.54
C LYS A 78 -2.98 -0.37 -19.17
N GLY A 79 -2.00 -0.70 -18.34
CA GLY A 79 -0.77 -1.35 -18.78
C GLY A 79 -1.03 -2.64 -19.54
N GLU A 80 -0.42 -2.76 -20.71
CA GLU A 80 -0.54 -3.94 -21.55
C GLU A 80 0.16 -5.14 -20.89
N GLY A 81 -0.48 -6.30 -20.94
CA GLY A 81 0.07 -7.53 -20.36
C GLY A 81 0.06 -7.60 -18.83
N PHE A 82 -0.57 -6.65 -18.13
CA PHE A 82 -0.78 -6.76 -16.69
C PHE A 82 -1.56 -8.03 -16.35
N THR A 83 -1.03 -8.80 -15.41
CA THR A 83 -1.73 -9.94 -14.79
C THR A 83 -1.37 -10.00 -13.31
N VAL A 84 -2.27 -10.56 -12.50
CA VAL A 84 -2.00 -10.79 -11.07
C VAL A 84 -0.79 -11.72 -10.89
N GLY A 85 -0.62 -12.72 -11.76
CA GLY A 85 0.54 -13.60 -11.75
C GLY A 85 1.86 -12.89 -12.04
N LYS A 86 1.86 -11.86 -12.89
CA LYS A 86 3.05 -11.01 -13.08
C LYS A 86 3.27 -10.11 -11.87
N LEU A 87 2.20 -9.52 -11.31
CA LEU A 87 2.26 -8.67 -10.11
C LEU A 87 2.85 -9.41 -8.89
N VAL A 88 2.31 -10.57 -8.53
CA VAL A 88 2.65 -11.26 -7.28
C VAL A 88 3.65 -12.42 -7.44
N GLY A 89 3.97 -12.81 -8.69
CA GLY A 89 4.71 -14.03 -8.98
C GLY A 89 3.79 -15.20 -9.35
N ARG A 90 4.10 -15.88 -10.46
CA ARG A 90 3.22 -16.90 -11.08
C ARG A 90 2.98 -18.10 -10.17
N GLN A 91 4.00 -18.51 -9.41
CA GLN A 91 3.90 -19.65 -8.50
C GLN A 91 2.98 -19.34 -7.31
N LEU A 92 3.16 -18.17 -6.70
CA LEU A 92 2.29 -17.69 -5.61
C LEU A 92 0.85 -17.55 -6.08
N ALA A 93 0.63 -16.90 -7.23
CA ALA A 93 -0.71 -16.70 -7.79
C ALA A 93 -1.43 -18.02 -8.07
N LYS A 94 -0.71 -19.04 -8.53
CA LYS A 94 -1.25 -20.39 -8.74
C LYS A 94 -1.53 -21.11 -7.42
N ARG A 95 -0.60 -21.05 -6.47
CA ARG A 95 -0.73 -21.70 -5.15
C ARG A 95 -1.94 -21.19 -4.37
N LEU A 96 -2.21 -19.89 -4.45
CA LEU A 96 -3.31 -19.24 -3.72
C LEU A 96 -4.61 -19.11 -4.53
N ASP A 97 -4.67 -19.67 -5.74
CA ASP A 97 -5.79 -19.52 -6.67
C ASP A 97 -6.30 -18.07 -6.78
N LEU A 98 -5.42 -17.15 -7.18
CA LEU A 98 -5.75 -15.72 -7.27
C LEU A 98 -6.60 -15.37 -8.51
N GLN A 99 -7.31 -16.34 -9.10
CA GLN A 99 -8.25 -16.06 -10.18
C GLN A 99 -9.46 -15.29 -9.66
N GLY A 100 -9.74 -14.13 -10.25
CA GLY A 100 -10.83 -13.26 -9.80
C GLY A 100 -10.59 -12.65 -8.40
N CYS A 101 -9.34 -12.61 -7.94
CA CYS A 101 -8.96 -11.90 -6.72
C CYS A 101 -9.31 -10.42 -6.82
N SER A 102 -9.55 -9.79 -5.67
CA SER A 102 -9.78 -8.36 -5.57
C SER A 102 -8.47 -7.60 -5.34
N LEU A 103 -8.45 -6.32 -5.72
CA LEU A 103 -7.27 -5.46 -5.63
C LEU A 103 -7.60 -4.18 -4.85
N VAL A 104 -6.69 -3.81 -3.95
CA VAL A 104 -6.69 -2.57 -3.19
C VAL A 104 -5.41 -1.84 -3.54
N ILE A 105 -5.50 -0.76 -4.31
CA ILE A 105 -4.36 -0.01 -4.85
C ILE A 105 -4.22 1.28 -4.03
N SER A 106 -3.25 1.31 -3.13
CA SER A 106 -2.95 2.43 -2.24
C SER A 106 -1.74 3.19 -2.75
N ARG A 107 -1.96 4.30 -3.45
CA ARG A 107 -0.88 5.14 -3.96
C ARG A 107 -0.54 6.24 -2.96
N LEU A 108 0.70 6.27 -2.49
CA LEU A 108 1.19 7.27 -1.55
C LEU A 108 1.79 8.43 -2.35
N ALA A 109 1.20 9.61 -2.26
CA ALA A 109 1.73 10.83 -2.84
C ALA A 109 2.73 11.50 -1.89
N PRO A 110 3.60 12.41 -2.39
CA PRO A 110 4.73 12.91 -1.62
C PRO A 110 4.43 13.53 -0.25
N GLN A 111 3.22 14.07 -0.03
CA GLN A 111 2.82 14.60 1.28
C GLN A 111 2.44 13.52 2.30
N ASP A 112 2.06 12.34 1.83
CA ASP A 112 1.44 11.31 2.64
C ASP A 112 2.47 10.73 3.65
N TYR A 113 1.99 9.94 4.59
CA TYR A 113 2.83 9.18 5.51
C TYR A 113 3.35 7.91 4.81
N HIS A 114 4.67 7.85 4.54
CA HIS A 114 5.29 6.81 3.69
C HIS A 114 5.73 5.54 4.43
N ARG A 115 5.14 5.26 5.59
CA ARG A 115 5.24 3.95 6.22
C ARG A 115 3.96 3.17 5.98
N PHE A 116 4.10 1.86 5.83
CA PHE A 116 3.01 0.98 5.47
C PHE A 116 2.84 -0.12 6.52
N HIS A 117 1.58 -0.47 6.75
CA HIS A 117 1.11 -1.23 7.89
C HIS A 117 0.30 -2.44 7.42
N SER A 118 0.17 -3.43 8.31
CA SER A 118 -0.58 -4.64 8.04
C SER A 118 -2.08 -4.33 7.98
N PRO A 119 -2.78 -4.63 6.87
CA PRO A 119 -4.23 -4.40 6.77
C PRO A 119 -5.05 -5.37 7.62
N VAL A 120 -4.45 -6.50 8.01
CA VAL A 120 -5.10 -7.60 8.77
C VAL A 120 -4.13 -8.19 9.80
N SER A 121 -4.65 -8.88 10.80
CA SER A 121 -3.83 -9.70 11.70
C SER A 121 -3.48 -11.04 11.05
N GLY A 122 -2.26 -11.53 11.28
CA GLY A 122 -1.81 -12.80 10.71
C GLY A 122 -0.32 -13.07 10.85
N THR A 123 0.19 -14.05 10.11
CA THR A 123 1.60 -14.42 10.08
C THR A 123 2.22 -14.08 8.73
N LEU A 124 3.36 -13.39 8.73
CA LEU A 124 4.12 -13.10 7.51
C LEU A 124 4.82 -14.38 7.03
N ARG A 125 4.57 -14.84 5.80
CA ARG A 125 4.99 -16.18 5.34
C ARG A 125 6.14 -16.20 4.34
N SER A 126 6.16 -15.31 3.35
CA SER A 126 7.20 -15.30 2.33
C SER A 126 7.48 -13.89 1.85
N PHE A 127 8.72 -13.64 1.45
CA PHE A 127 9.20 -12.36 0.93
C PHE A 127 9.86 -12.59 -0.43
N GLU A 128 9.20 -12.20 -1.51
CA GLU A 128 9.71 -12.38 -2.87
C GLU A 128 9.91 -11.04 -3.57
N GLY A 129 11.15 -10.76 -3.99
CA GLY A 129 11.48 -9.58 -4.77
C GLY A 129 11.34 -9.83 -6.27
N SER A 130 10.78 -8.88 -7.02
CA SER A 130 10.71 -8.95 -8.48
C SER A 130 10.70 -7.56 -9.11
N GLY A 131 10.90 -7.50 -10.43
CA GLY A 131 10.99 -6.26 -11.21
C GLY A 131 12.31 -5.50 -11.01
N SER A 132 12.64 -4.66 -11.97
CA SER A 132 13.86 -3.84 -12.00
C SER A 132 13.59 -2.37 -12.20
N GLU A 133 12.46 -2.04 -12.84
CA GLU A 133 12.16 -0.69 -13.29
C GLU A 133 11.67 0.19 -12.14
N LEU A 134 11.65 1.50 -12.39
CA LEU A 134 11.15 2.50 -11.46
C LEU A 134 10.28 3.51 -12.22
N TYR A 135 9.25 3.03 -12.93
CA TYR A 135 8.26 3.90 -13.59
C TYR A 135 7.43 4.67 -12.57
N SER A 136 6.85 5.79 -13.00
CA SER A 136 5.96 6.56 -12.15
C SER A 136 4.67 5.79 -11.87
N VAL A 137 4.14 5.93 -10.65
CA VAL A 137 2.84 5.38 -10.27
C VAL A 137 1.73 6.45 -10.26
N LYS A 138 2.00 7.66 -10.77
CA LYS A 138 0.97 8.70 -10.95
C LYS A 138 -0.17 8.17 -11.85
N PRO A 139 -1.41 8.67 -11.69
CA PRO A 139 -2.56 8.20 -12.46
C PRO A 139 -2.33 8.11 -13.97
N VAL A 140 -1.66 9.09 -14.57
CA VAL A 140 -1.33 9.10 -16.00
C VAL A 140 -0.48 7.90 -16.44
N ALA A 141 0.44 7.45 -15.58
CA ALA A 141 1.34 6.35 -15.88
C ALA A 141 0.64 5.00 -15.68
N VAL A 142 -0.13 4.82 -14.60
CA VAL A 142 -0.94 3.60 -14.36
C VAL A 142 -1.97 3.38 -15.47
N ARG A 143 -2.43 4.48 -16.08
CA ARG A 143 -3.39 4.50 -17.19
C ARG A 143 -2.74 4.54 -18.58
N SER A 144 -1.42 4.43 -18.67
CA SER A 144 -0.70 4.28 -19.94
C SER A 144 -0.66 2.82 -20.39
N SER A 145 -0.09 2.54 -21.56
CA SER A 145 0.16 1.17 -22.02
C SER A 145 1.30 0.46 -21.28
N ILE A 146 2.07 1.15 -20.44
CA ILE A 146 3.15 0.55 -19.65
C ILE A 146 2.56 -0.15 -18.42
N ASP A 147 2.91 -1.42 -18.24
CA ASP A 147 2.59 -2.19 -17.02
C ASP A 147 3.48 -1.79 -15.85
N VAL A 148 3.25 -0.58 -15.32
CA VAL A 148 4.07 -0.02 -14.24
C VAL A 148 4.10 -0.90 -12.98
N PHE A 149 3.03 -1.65 -12.69
CA PHE A 149 2.98 -2.51 -11.50
C PHE A 149 3.70 -3.84 -11.69
N GLY A 150 3.67 -4.41 -12.90
CA GLY A 150 4.39 -5.65 -13.23
C GLY A 150 5.88 -5.45 -13.48
N GLU A 151 6.30 -4.28 -13.98
CA GLU A 151 7.71 -3.98 -14.31
C GLU A 151 8.49 -3.40 -13.12
N ASN A 152 7.84 -2.59 -12.29
CA ASN A 152 8.55 -1.91 -11.21
C ASN A 152 9.14 -2.88 -10.19
N LYS A 153 10.30 -2.50 -9.66
CA LYS A 153 10.92 -3.13 -8.49
C LYS A 153 9.91 -3.15 -7.34
N ARG A 154 9.67 -4.35 -6.82
CA ARG A 154 8.69 -4.59 -5.76
C ARG A 154 9.09 -5.74 -4.85
N LEU A 155 8.48 -5.75 -3.68
CA LEU A 155 8.55 -6.82 -2.70
C LEU A 155 7.14 -7.36 -2.44
N VAL A 156 6.98 -8.67 -2.55
CA VAL A 156 5.71 -9.38 -2.34
C VAL A 156 5.78 -10.10 -1.00
N VAL A 157 4.76 -9.88 -0.17
CA VAL A 157 4.62 -10.48 1.16
C VAL A 157 3.28 -11.21 1.26
N GLU A 158 3.29 -12.49 1.61
CA GLU A 158 2.07 -13.21 1.99
C GLU A 158 1.81 -13.07 3.49
N ILE A 159 0.58 -12.71 3.85
CA ILE A 159 0.08 -12.65 5.22
C ILE A 159 -0.98 -13.75 5.37
N GLY A 160 -0.70 -14.77 6.18
CA GLY A 160 -1.68 -15.79 6.53
C GLY A 160 -2.58 -15.28 7.65
N SER A 161 -3.83 -14.95 7.31
CA SER A 161 -4.84 -14.44 8.24
C SER A 161 -5.90 -15.50 8.56
N ALA A 162 -6.36 -15.53 9.82
CA ALA A 162 -7.44 -16.43 10.23
C ALA A 162 -8.78 -16.05 9.60
N GLU A 163 -9.06 -14.74 9.45
CA GLU A 163 -10.36 -14.25 8.98
C GLU A 163 -10.42 -14.07 7.46
N PHE A 164 -9.28 -13.83 6.81
CA PHE A 164 -9.21 -13.48 5.38
C PHE A 164 -8.48 -14.53 4.52
N GLY A 165 -8.00 -15.63 5.11
CA GLY A 165 -7.12 -16.58 4.43
C GLY A 165 -5.77 -15.96 4.08
N SER A 166 -5.23 -16.26 2.90
CA SER A 166 -3.97 -15.67 2.46
C SER A 166 -4.21 -14.31 1.80
N VAL A 167 -3.64 -13.25 2.40
CA VAL A 167 -3.63 -11.89 1.86
C VAL A 167 -2.25 -11.61 1.29
N VAL A 168 -2.18 -11.19 0.01
CA VAL A 168 -0.90 -10.87 -0.63
C VAL A 168 -0.71 -9.37 -0.67
N TYR A 169 0.45 -8.92 -0.23
CA TYR A 169 0.78 -7.52 -0.02
C TYR A 169 2.00 -7.16 -0.88
N VAL A 170 1.81 -6.30 -1.87
CA VAL A 170 2.82 -5.97 -2.89
C VAL A 170 3.27 -4.54 -2.70
N ILE A 171 4.53 -4.37 -2.35
CA ILE A 171 5.16 -3.10 -1.98
C ILE A 171 6.00 -2.64 -3.18
N ILE A 172 5.53 -1.62 -3.89
CA ILE A 172 6.06 -1.20 -5.20
C ILE A 172 6.83 0.11 -5.06
N ALA A 173 8.10 0.09 -5.42
CA ALA A 173 8.91 1.29 -5.57
C ALA A 173 8.62 1.94 -6.93
N ALA A 174 8.70 3.27 -7.00
CA ALA A 174 8.53 4.03 -8.24
C ALA A 174 9.68 5.04 -8.40
N VAL A 175 9.58 5.89 -9.43
CA VAL A 175 10.51 7.00 -9.68
C VAL A 175 10.92 7.69 -8.37
N GLN A 176 12.22 7.92 -8.26
CA GLN A 176 12.91 8.57 -7.14
C GLN A 176 12.98 7.76 -5.83
N VAL A 177 12.25 6.65 -5.67
CA VAL A 177 12.32 5.83 -4.45
C VAL A 177 13.70 5.28 -4.23
N GLY A 178 14.35 5.73 -3.15
CA GLY A 178 15.67 5.25 -2.77
C GLY A 178 15.69 3.77 -2.36
N SER A 179 14.68 3.32 -1.60
CA SER A 179 14.60 1.95 -1.10
C SER A 179 13.23 1.60 -0.52
N ILE A 180 12.97 0.30 -0.41
CA ILE A 180 11.92 -0.30 0.44
C ILE A 180 12.64 -0.90 1.65
N THR A 181 12.23 -0.54 2.86
CA THR A 181 12.82 -1.08 4.09
C THR A 181 11.73 -1.76 4.92
N MET A 182 11.93 -3.05 5.19
CA MET A 182 11.07 -3.83 6.08
C MET A 182 11.54 -3.68 7.52
N THR A 183 10.58 -3.50 8.44
CA THR A 183 10.83 -3.51 9.90
C THR A 183 10.40 -4.82 10.55
N THR A 184 9.75 -5.70 9.79
CA THR A 184 9.31 -7.04 10.17
C THR A 184 10.08 -8.12 9.43
N LYS A 185 9.92 -9.37 9.87
CA LYS A 185 10.60 -10.54 9.32
C LYS A 185 9.63 -11.65 8.94
N GLU A 186 10.06 -12.55 8.07
CA GLU A 186 9.35 -13.79 7.78
C GLU A 186 9.12 -14.61 9.05
N GLY A 187 7.96 -15.27 9.15
CA GLY A 187 7.50 -16.01 10.31
C GLY A 187 6.93 -15.16 11.45
N GLN A 188 7.07 -13.83 11.39
CA GLN A 188 6.57 -12.94 12.44
C GLN A 188 5.04 -12.87 12.45
N GLN A 189 4.45 -12.97 13.65
CA GLN A 189 3.05 -12.61 13.86
C GLN A 189 2.90 -11.09 13.91
N VAL A 190 1.90 -10.59 13.19
CA VAL A 190 1.56 -9.17 13.12
C VAL A 190 0.09 -8.97 13.46
N THR A 191 -0.18 -7.84 14.11
CA THR A 191 -1.55 -7.37 14.35
C THR A 191 -1.97 -6.39 13.27
N LYS A 192 -3.27 -6.29 13.01
CA LYS A 192 -3.87 -5.26 12.16
C LYS A 192 -3.40 -3.86 12.60
N GLY A 193 -2.92 -3.05 11.67
CA GLY A 193 -2.39 -1.72 11.93
C GLY A 193 -0.92 -1.70 12.38
N GLN A 194 -0.27 -2.85 12.54
CA GLN A 194 1.16 -2.90 12.87
C GLN A 194 2.02 -2.49 11.68
N GLU A 195 3.06 -1.69 11.92
CA GLU A 195 4.03 -1.28 10.90
C GLU A 195 4.75 -2.51 10.31
N LEU A 196 4.81 -2.58 8.98
CA LEU A 196 5.55 -3.61 8.25
C LEU A 196 6.85 -3.06 7.65
N GLY A 197 6.86 -1.78 7.31
CA GLY A 197 8.02 -1.13 6.70
C GLY A 197 7.73 0.28 6.24
N TYR A 198 8.67 0.83 5.46
CA TYR A 198 8.57 2.17 4.91
C TYR A 198 9.33 2.32 3.59
N PHE A 199 8.98 3.39 2.86
CA PHE A 199 9.68 3.81 1.65
C PHE A 199 10.65 4.96 1.98
N SER A 200 11.81 4.97 1.31
CA SER A 200 12.62 6.20 1.19
C SER A 200 11.98 7.18 0.20
N TYR A 201 12.46 8.43 0.16
CA TYR A 201 11.93 9.51 -0.68
C TYR A 201 11.61 9.06 -2.11
N GLY A 202 10.40 9.32 -2.60
CA GLY A 202 9.98 9.02 -3.98
C GLY A 202 8.51 8.62 -4.10
N GLY A 203 8.06 8.27 -5.31
CA GLY A 203 6.68 7.80 -5.50
C GLY A 203 6.51 6.34 -5.06
N SER A 204 5.45 5.98 -4.35
CA SER A 204 5.25 4.58 -3.96
C SER A 204 3.80 4.14 -4.01
N THR A 205 3.63 2.83 -4.15
CA THR A 205 2.31 2.19 -4.14
C THR A 205 2.38 0.90 -3.34
N VAL A 206 1.33 0.64 -2.58
CA VAL A 206 1.06 -0.67 -1.98
C VAL A 206 -0.18 -1.25 -2.66
N ILE A 207 -0.10 -2.49 -3.14
CA ILE A 207 -1.26 -3.23 -3.62
C ILE A 207 -1.55 -4.39 -2.66
N THR A 208 -2.73 -4.40 -2.07
CA THR A 208 -3.22 -5.55 -1.30
C THR A 208 -4.16 -6.38 -2.16
N VAL A 209 -3.93 -7.69 -2.19
CA VAL A 209 -4.69 -8.67 -2.96
C VAL A 209 -5.37 -9.63 -2.00
N PHE A 210 -6.69 -9.72 -2.11
CA PHE A 210 -7.48 -10.70 -1.36
C PHE A 210 -7.98 -11.77 -2.31
N GLN A 211 -8.04 -13.02 -1.84
CA GLN A 211 -8.69 -14.09 -2.58
C GLN A 211 -10.15 -13.73 -2.89
N ARG A 212 -10.68 -14.29 -3.97
CA ARG A 212 -12.02 -13.96 -4.46
C ARG A 212 -13.06 -14.09 -3.36
N GLY A 213 -13.70 -12.97 -3.03
CA GLY A 213 -14.78 -12.92 -2.06
C GLY A 213 -14.35 -13.07 -0.61
N ALA A 214 -13.06 -12.98 -0.27
CA ALA A 214 -12.59 -13.01 1.12
C ALA A 214 -12.96 -11.73 1.91
N ILE A 215 -13.20 -10.62 1.21
CA ILE A 215 -13.54 -9.32 1.80
C ILE A 215 -14.73 -8.69 1.09
N LYS A 216 -15.59 -8.03 1.86
CA LYS A 216 -16.59 -7.07 1.40
C LYS A 216 -16.07 -5.66 1.74
N TYR A 217 -15.76 -4.88 0.72
CA TYR A 217 -15.25 -3.52 0.89
C TYR A 217 -16.34 -2.55 1.33
N ASP A 218 -15.92 -1.45 1.94
CA ASP A 218 -16.81 -0.33 2.26
C ASP A 218 -17.39 0.28 0.98
N ALA A 219 -18.69 0.61 1.03
CA ALA A 219 -19.49 0.89 -0.16
C ALA A 219 -19.06 2.18 -0.87
N ASP A 220 -18.60 3.18 -0.12
CA ASP A 220 -18.09 4.45 -0.63
C ASP A 220 -16.78 4.26 -1.42
N LEU A 221 -15.85 3.44 -0.90
CA LEU A 221 -14.60 3.11 -1.58
C LEU A 221 -14.87 2.44 -2.93
N GLN A 222 -15.82 1.48 -2.97
CA GLN A 222 -16.23 0.81 -4.20
C GLN A 222 -16.90 1.79 -5.19
N ALA A 223 -17.81 2.63 -4.70
CA ALA A 223 -18.53 3.59 -5.52
C ALA A 223 -17.58 4.60 -6.20
N ASN A 224 -16.59 5.11 -5.46
CA ASN A 224 -15.58 6.03 -5.99
C ASN A 224 -14.68 5.34 -7.02
N SER A 225 -14.24 4.11 -6.72
CA SER A 225 -13.35 3.35 -7.60
C SER A 225 -14.01 3.00 -8.93
N ARG A 226 -15.31 2.68 -8.95
CA ARG A 226 -16.09 2.45 -10.18
C ARG A 226 -16.19 3.69 -11.07
N LYS A 227 -16.05 4.88 -10.50
CA LYS A 227 -15.98 6.17 -11.22
C LYS A 227 -14.54 6.58 -11.57
N ALA A 228 -13.56 5.70 -11.37
CA ALA A 228 -12.14 6.01 -11.50
C ALA A 228 -11.69 7.24 -10.68
N THR A 229 -12.34 7.47 -9.54
CA THR A 229 -12.03 8.55 -8.60
C THR A 229 -11.23 8.00 -7.43
N GLU A 230 -10.05 8.54 -7.19
CA GLU A 230 -9.23 8.18 -6.03
C GLU A 230 -9.89 8.66 -4.74
N THR A 231 -9.93 7.81 -3.72
CA THR A 231 -10.40 8.20 -2.38
C THR A 231 -9.20 8.51 -1.51
N LEU A 232 -9.15 9.70 -0.90
CA LEU A 232 -8.14 10.00 0.12
C LEU A 232 -8.50 9.22 1.39
N VAL A 233 -7.57 8.40 1.87
CA VAL A 233 -7.73 7.59 3.07
C VAL A 233 -6.50 7.70 3.98
N HIS A 234 -6.72 7.44 5.26
CA HIS A 234 -5.65 7.37 6.25
C HIS A 234 -5.38 5.92 6.66
N MET A 235 -4.12 5.60 6.96
CA MET A 235 -3.73 4.34 7.56
C MET A 235 -4.58 4.08 8.81
N GLY A 236 -5.05 2.85 8.97
CA GLY A 236 -5.87 2.44 10.11
C GLY A 236 -7.37 2.68 9.96
N SER A 237 -7.84 3.50 9.01
CA SER A 237 -9.27 3.63 8.71
C SER A 237 -9.85 2.36 8.10
N SER A 238 -11.18 2.21 8.12
CA SER A 238 -11.85 1.01 7.60
C SER A 238 -11.57 0.79 6.10
N LEU A 239 -11.37 -0.48 5.74
CA LEU A 239 -11.27 -0.94 4.35
C LEU A 239 -12.46 -1.84 3.98
N GLY A 240 -12.93 -2.64 4.94
CA GLY A 240 -14.01 -3.59 4.74
C GLY A 240 -13.95 -4.74 5.73
N VAL A 241 -14.85 -5.70 5.57
CA VAL A 241 -15.07 -6.80 6.52
C VAL A 241 -14.92 -8.14 5.82
N ALA A 242 -14.34 -9.11 6.52
CA ALA A 242 -14.23 -10.49 6.07
C ALA A 242 -15.62 -11.10 5.84
N THR A 243 -15.75 -11.94 4.82
CA THR A 243 -17.04 -12.55 4.46
C THR A 243 -17.30 -13.89 5.15
N GLY A 244 -16.28 -14.48 5.80
CA GLY A 244 -16.35 -15.81 6.41
C GLY A 244 -16.37 -16.96 5.39
N LYS A 245 -15.86 -16.72 4.17
CA LYS A 245 -15.66 -17.74 3.14
C LYS A 245 -14.37 -18.52 3.33
#